data_AF-A0A975K737-F1
#
_entry.id   AF-A0A975K737-F1
#
_cell.length_a   1.000
_cell.length_b   1.000
_cell.length_c   1.000
_cell.angle_alpha   90.00
_cell.angle_beta   90.00
_cell.angle_gamma   90.00
#
_symmetry.space_group_name_H-M   'P 1'
#
loop_
_entity.id
_entity.type
_entity.pdbx_description
1 polymer ?
#
loop_
_entity_poly.entity_id
_entity_poly.type
_entity_poly.pdbx_seq_one_letter_code
_entity_poly.pdbx_strand_id
1 'polypeptide(L)'
;MKAKVGQIEVEGTPDEVVAFIRRLNSSVEALVTGRDLLSVPILRNAVPVGTFVSEEVAFQILKRRALSSEQRLLLKLLRENGSNWTTAKNIQAALKYSRSQLGGMLGAFGKRVNSSPGYVDGQSFFEQEWDYENDCHKYRLPGQVLAAVKRAGI
;
A
#
# COMPACT_ATOMS: atom_id res chain seq x y z
N MET A 1 -8.08 -39.57 -12.26
CA MET A 1 -8.47 -39.07 -10.92
C MET A 1 -8.47 -37.54 -11.00
N LYS A 2 -9.45 -36.84 -10.40
CA LYS A 2 -9.53 -35.36 -10.50
C LYS A 2 -9.02 -34.74 -9.20
N ALA A 3 -8.01 -33.88 -9.27
CA ALA A 3 -7.49 -33.15 -8.13
C ALA A 3 -7.53 -31.64 -8.40
N LYS A 4 -7.99 -30.88 -7.42
CA LYS A 4 -8.08 -29.43 -7.49
C LYS A 4 -6.95 -28.82 -6.67
N VAL A 5 -6.06 -28.09 -7.34
CA VAL A 5 -4.96 -27.36 -6.70
C VAL A 5 -5.17 -25.87 -6.98
N GLY A 6 -5.70 -25.14 -6.01
CA GLY A 6 -6.10 -23.74 -6.17
C GLY A 6 -7.26 -23.57 -7.16
N GLN A 7 -7.03 -22.81 -8.25
CA GLN A 7 -8.01 -22.57 -9.32
C GLN A 7 -7.83 -23.48 -10.54
N ILE A 8 -6.88 -24.41 -10.52
CA ILE A 8 -6.56 -25.28 -11.66
C ILE A 8 -7.07 -26.70 -11.33
N GLU A 9 -7.91 -27.21 -12.22
CA GLU A 9 -8.35 -28.61 -12.20
C GLU A 9 -7.41 -29.42 -13.09
N VAL A 10 -6.73 -30.40 -12.49
CA VAL A 10 -5.82 -31.29 -13.21
C VAL A 10 -6.42 -32.69 -13.20
N GLU A 11 -6.58 -33.25 -14.39
CA GLU A 11 -7.10 -34.60 -14.59
C GLU A 11 -5.98 -35.49 -15.13
N GLY A 12 -5.61 -36.51 -14.34
CA GLY A 12 -4.50 -37.40 -14.66
C GLY A 12 -4.43 -38.63 -13.75
N THR A 13 -3.40 -39.44 -13.95
CA THR A 13 -3.05 -40.54 -13.05
C THR A 13 -2.44 -40.00 -11.75
N PRO A 14 -2.52 -40.73 -10.62
CA PRO A 14 -1.99 -40.26 -9.34
C PRO A 14 -0.52 -39.83 -9.41
N ASP A 15 0.30 -40.56 -10.18
CA ASP A 15 1.71 -40.26 -10.36
C ASP A 15 1.94 -38.95 -11.12
N GLU A 16 1.11 -38.65 -12.12
CA GLU A 16 1.17 -37.39 -12.89
C GLU A 16 0.78 -36.17 -12.03
N VAL A 17 -0.23 -36.33 -11.18
CA VAL A 17 -0.67 -35.26 -10.26
C VAL A 17 0.41 -34.98 -9.21
N VAL A 18 1.04 -36.01 -8.67
CA VAL A 18 2.15 -35.86 -7.71
C VAL A 18 3.38 -35.26 -8.37
N ALA A 19 3.71 -35.68 -9.59
CA ALA A 19 4.80 -35.09 -10.38
C ALA A 19 4.54 -33.61 -10.67
N PHE A 20 3.29 -33.24 -10.98
CA PHE A 20 2.89 -31.86 -11.23
C PHE A 20 2.99 -30.99 -9.96
N ILE A 21 2.49 -31.47 -8.81
CA ILE A 21 2.60 -30.77 -7.53
C ILE A 21 4.06 -30.61 -7.10
N ARG A 22 4.89 -31.65 -7.29
CA ARG A 22 6.33 -31.56 -7.03
C ARG A 22 6.99 -30.52 -7.93
N ARG A 23 6.62 -30.43 -9.21
CA ARG A 23 7.18 -29.45 -10.15
C ARG A 23 6.82 -28.00 -9.80
N LEU A 24 5.62 -27.77 -9.26
CA LEU A 24 5.21 -26.47 -8.73
C LEU A 24 6.03 -26.08 -7.48
N ASN A 25 6.21 -27.01 -6.54
CA ASN A 25 6.99 -26.73 -5.33
C ASN A 25 8.51 -26.65 -5.60
N SER A 26 9.06 -27.47 -6.50
CA SER A 26 10.48 -27.39 -6.87
C SER A 26 10.81 -26.13 -7.66
N SER A 27 9.84 -25.53 -8.37
CA SER A 27 10.01 -24.21 -9.00
C SER A 27 10.09 -23.08 -7.96
N VAL A 28 9.52 -23.29 -6.76
CA VAL A 28 9.64 -22.36 -5.63
C VAL A 28 11.00 -22.48 -4.94
N GLU A 29 11.57 -23.69 -4.83
CA GLU A 29 12.92 -23.88 -4.29
C GLU A 29 14.05 -23.52 -5.27
N ALA A 30 13.86 -23.72 -6.58
CA ALA A 30 14.85 -23.33 -7.59
C ALA A 30 15.09 -21.81 -7.67
N LEU A 31 14.16 -20.99 -7.16
CA LEU A 31 14.35 -19.54 -7.01
C LEU A 31 15.30 -19.14 -5.88
N VAL A 32 15.63 -20.05 -4.95
CA VAL A 32 16.50 -19.77 -3.79
C VAL A 32 17.99 -20.02 -4.11
N THR A 33 18.33 -20.74 -5.19
CA THR A 33 19.72 -21.08 -5.53
C THR A 33 20.06 -20.78 -6.99
N GLY A 34 20.20 -19.49 -7.29
CA GLY A 34 21.30 -18.95 -8.10
C GLY A 34 21.38 -19.24 -9.61
N ARG A 35 21.47 -18.13 -10.36
CA ARG A 35 21.92 -17.94 -11.75
C ARG A 35 20.88 -18.20 -12.85
N ASP A 36 20.22 -17.13 -13.30
CA ASP A 36 20.71 -16.45 -14.51
C ASP A 36 20.24 -14.99 -14.52
N LEU A 37 21.18 -14.08 -14.77
CA LEU A 37 20.92 -12.66 -14.93
C LEU A 37 20.63 -12.46 -16.41
N LEU A 38 19.41 -12.05 -16.73
CA LEU A 38 19.01 -11.14 -17.82
C LEU A 38 17.61 -11.51 -18.30
N SER A 39 16.65 -10.59 -18.08
CA SER A 39 15.32 -10.56 -18.70
C SER A 39 14.18 -11.32 -18.01
N VAL A 40 14.04 -11.20 -16.69
CA VAL A 40 12.73 -11.47 -16.03
C VAL A 40 12.01 -10.13 -15.86
N PRO A 41 10.82 -9.93 -16.43
CA PRO A 41 9.99 -8.79 -16.05
C PRO A 41 9.71 -8.96 -14.55
N ILE A 42 10.15 -7.99 -13.75
CA ILE A 42 9.92 -7.98 -12.29
C ILE A 42 8.43 -8.22 -12.10
N LEU A 43 8.06 -9.45 -11.70
CA LEU A 43 6.76 -9.72 -11.12
C LEU A 43 6.76 -8.88 -9.85
N ARG A 44 6.25 -7.65 -9.97
CA ARG A 44 5.87 -6.84 -8.82
C ARG A 44 4.92 -7.74 -8.06
N ASN A 45 5.37 -8.26 -6.93
CA ASN A 45 4.52 -8.99 -6.00
C ASN A 45 3.32 -8.08 -5.71
N ALA A 46 2.20 -8.33 -6.40
CA ALA A 46 1.01 -7.52 -6.27
C ALA A 46 0.47 -7.79 -4.87
N VAL A 47 0.71 -6.85 -3.97
CA VAL A 47 0.18 -6.92 -2.62
C VAL A 47 -1.33 -6.79 -2.73
N PRO A 48 -2.13 -7.56 -1.96
CA PRO A 48 -3.58 -7.44 -1.96
C PRO A 48 -4.02 -5.98 -1.81
N VAL A 49 -4.95 -5.56 -2.67
CA VAL A 49 -5.56 -4.24 -2.62
C VAL A 49 -6.11 -4.01 -1.22
N GLY A 50 -5.73 -2.89 -0.59
CA GLY A 50 -6.11 -2.57 0.80
C GLY A 50 -5.04 -2.87 1.85
N THR A 51 -3.85 -3.30 1.45
CA THR A 51 -2.71 -3.39 2.39
C THR A 51 -2.09 -2.01 2.63
N PHE A 52 -1.68 -1.72 3.85
CA PHE A 52 -1.03 -0.44 4.20
C PHE A 52 0.48 -0.61 4.34
N VAL A 53 1.23 0.48 4.13
CA VAL A 53 2.68 0.51 4.37
C VAL A 53 3.00 0.15 5.83
N SER A 54 4.14 -0.51 6.11
CA SER A 54 4.54 -0.79 7.49
C SER A 54 4.88 0.50 8.25
N GLU A 55 4.97 0.44 9.59
CA GLU A 55 5.38 1.59 10.40
C GLU A 55 6.78 2.11 10.01
N GLU A 56 7.73 1.20 9.78
CA GLU A 56 9.12 1.54 9.42
C GLU A 56 9.17 2.25 8.07
N VAL A 57 8.44 1.72 7.08
CA VAL A 57 8.35 2.32 5.75
C VAL A 57 7.66 3.67 5.82
N ALA A 58 6.56 3.79 6.58
CA ALA A 58 5.89 5.07 6.81
C ALA A 58 6.83 6.10 7.46
N PHE A 59 7.57 5.71 8.49
CA PHE A 59 8.53 6.59 9.17
C PHE A 59 9.63 7.05 8.22
N GLN A 60 10.17 6.15 7.39
CA GLN A 60 11.13 6.50 6.35
C GLN A 60 10.55 7.46 5.32
N ILE A 61 9.33 7.22 4.82
CA ILE A 61 8.62 8.14 3.89
C ILE A 61 8.53 9.55 4.49
N LEU A 62 8.20 9.66 5.78
CA LEU A 62 8.04 10.93 6.48
C LEU A 62 9.38 11.67 6.68
N LYS A 63 10.47 10.94 6.94
CA LYS A 63 11.80 11.52 7.21
C LYS A 63 12.69 11.72 5.99
N ARG A 64 12.41 11.03 4.87
CA ARG A 64 13.25 11.05 3.66
C ARG A 64 13.52 12.45 3.09
N ARG A 65 12.52 13.34 3.12
CA ARG A 65 12.60 14.73 2.66
C ARG A 65 11.78 15.63 3.59
N ALA A 66 12.07 16.93 3.61
CA ALA A 66 11.21 17.86 4.31
C ALA A 66 9.76 17.75 3.76
N LEU A 67 8.78 17.70 4.67
CA LEU A 67 7.37 17.83 4.34
C LEU A 67 7.04 19.32 4.22
N SER A 68 6.17 19.69 3.26
CA SER A 68 5.66 21.07 3.21
C SER A 68 4.83 21.39 4.46
N SER A 69 4.60 22.69 4.71
CA SER A 69 3.73 23.17 5.78
C SER A 69 2.36 22.50 5.74
N GLU A 70 1.80 22.33 4.55
CA GLU A 70 0.44 21.82 4.32
C GLU A 70 0.39 20.30 4.46
N GLN A 71 1.43 19.59 4.02
CA GLN A 71 1.56 18.15 4.27
C GLN A 71 1.69 17.86 5.78
N ARG A 72 2.46 18.68 6.50
CA ARG A 72 2.55 18.58 7.97
C ARG A 72 1.20 18.87 8.63
N LEU A 73 0.50 19.91 8.19
CA LEU A 73 -0.81 20.26 8.76
C LEU A 73 -1.85 19.18 8.49
N LEU A 74 -1.87 18.59 7.29
CA LEU A 74 -2.71 17.43 6.99
C LEU A 74 -2.43 16.27 7.95
N LEU A 75 -1.17 15.86 8.08
CA LEU A 75 -0.80 14.72 8.92
C LEU A 75 -1.11 14.98 10.40
N LYS A 76 -0.88 16.22 10.86
CA LYS A 76 -1.24 16.66 12.21
C LYS A 76 -2.76 16.58 12.44
N LEU A 77 -3.56 17.09 11.52
CA LEU A 77 -5.03 17.03 11.58
C LEU A 77 -5.52 15.58 11.66
N LEU A 78 -5.02 14.71 10.78
CA LEU A 78 -5.42 13.30 10.78
C LEU A 78 -4.95 12.56 12.05
N ARG A 79 -3.76 12.89 12.56
CA ARG A 79 -3.25 12.34 13.83
C ARG A 79 -4.11 12.76 15.01
N GLU A 80 -4.53 14.02 15.06
CA GLU A 80 -5.38 14.57 16.12
C GLU A 80 -6.79 13.95 16.11
N ASN A 81 -7.30 13.60 14.94
CA ASN A 81 -8.53 12.80 14.81
C ASN A 81 -8.34 11.30 15.08
N GLY A 82 -7.10 10.82 15.22
CA GLY A 82 -6.80 9.43 15.58
C GLY A 82 -7.35 8.41 14.58
N SER A 83 -8.23 7.52 15.07
CA SER A 83 -8.90 6.49 14.25
C SER A 83 -10.17 7.00 13.55
N ASN A 84 -10.59 8.23 13.81
CA ASN A 84 -11.79 8.81 13.23
C ASN A 84 -11.55 9.28 11.80
N TRP A 85 -12.62 9.22 11.00
CA TRP A 85 -12.61 9.69 9.63
C TRP A 85 -12.64 11.23 9.56
N THR A 86 -11.86 11.80 8.64
CA THR A 86 -11.86 13.23 8.34
C THR A 86 -12.27 13.46 6.89
N THR A 87 -13.36 14.20 6.66
CA THR A 87 -13.85 14.47 5.29
C THR A 87 -12.89 15.37 4.52
N ALA A 88 -12.87 15.24 3.19
CA ALA A 88 -12.10 16.09 2.30
C ALA A 88 -12.47 17.57 2.47
N LYS A 89 -13.76 17.86 2.75
CA LYS A 89 -14.26 19.20 3.03
C LYS A 89 -13.62 19.79 4.29
N ASN A 90 -13.49 19.02 5.37
CA ASN A 90 -12.83 19.47 6.60
C ASN A 90 -11.33 19.70 6.37
N ILE A 91 -10.67 18.83 5.60
CA ILE A 91 -9.26 19.00 5.22
C ILE A 91 -9.06 20.26 4.36
N GLN A 92 -9.94 20.50 3.37
CA GLN A 92 -9.95 21.70 2.54
C GLN A 92 -10.09 22.97 3.38
N ALA A 93 -11.03 22.98 4.32
CA ALA A 93 -11.24 24.12 5.22
C ALA A 93 -9.99 24.39 6.09
N ALA A 94 -9.40 23.35 6.68
CA ALA A 94 -8.21 23.48 7.52
C ALA A 94 -6.98 23.98 6.76
N LEU A 95 -6.79 23.52 5.51
CA LEU A 95 -5.67 23.91 4.66
C LEU A 95 -5.93 25.17 3.84
N LYS A 96 -7.16 25.71 3.86
CA LYS A 96 -7.64 26.76 2.94
C LYS A 96 -7.44 26.39 1.47
N TYR A 97 -7.71 25.14 1.14
CA TYR A 97 -7.51 24.57 -0.19
C TYR A 97 -8.82 24.40 -0.96
N SER A 98 -8.78 24.62 -2.26
CA SER A 98 -9.80 24.14 -3.18
C SER A 98 -9.73 22.62 -3.35
N ARG A 99 -10.76 22.02 -3.98
CA ARG A 99 -10.77 20.60 -4.31
C ARG A 99 -9.58 20.19 -5.19
N SER A 100 -9.23 21.00 -6.18
CA SER A 100 -8.11 20.72 -7.09
C SER A 100 -6.75 20.82 -6.37
N GLN A 101 -6.59 21.81 -5.47
CA GLN A 101 -5.37 21.95 -4.67
C GLN A 101 -5.18 20.76 -3.72
N LEU A 102 -6.25 20.32 -3.04
CA LEU A 102 -6.18 19.12 -2.21
C LEU A 102 -5.83 17.88 -3.03
N GLY A 103 -6.45 17.68 -4.19
CA GLY A 103 -6.13 16.58 -5.10
C GLY A 103 -4.67 16.60 -5.55
N GLY A 104 -4.15 17.78 -5.91
CA GLY A 104 -2.74 17.96 -6.28
C GLY A 104 -1.78 17.64 -5.15
N MET A 105 -2.08 18.08 -3.92
CA MET A 105 -1.26 17.81 -2.74
C MET A 105 -1.25 16.32 -2.38
N LEU A 106 -2.42 15.67 -2.38
CA LEU A 106 -2.52 14.23 -2.14
C LEU A 106 -1.81 13.42 -3.23
N GLY A 107 -1.93 13.84 -4.51
CA GLY A 107 -1.18 13.22 -5.61
C GLY A 107 0.33 13.38 -5.49
N ALA A 108 0.81 14.56 -5.06
CA ALA A 108 2.22 14.79 -4.78
C ALA A 108 2.71 13.93 -3.61
N PHE A 109 1.89 13.75 -2.58
CA PHE A 109 2.18 12.85 -1.47
C PHE A 109 2.19 11.38 -1.92
N GLY A 110 1.26 10.95 -2.77
CA GLY A 110 1.27 9.61 -3.37
C GLY A 110 2.55 9.34 -4.16
N LYS A 111 3.02 10.30 -4.97
CA LYS A 111 4.32 10.21 -5.64
C LYS A 111 5.48 10.08 -4.65
N ARG A 112 5.42 10.78 -3.50
CA ARG A 112 6.41 10.66 -2.43
C ARG A 112 6.40 9.26 -1.82
N VAL A 113 5.23 8.66 -1.59
CA VAL A 113 5.10 7.29 -1.08
C VAL A 113 5.71 6.30 -2.08
N ASN A 114 5.22 6.32 -3.32
CA ASN A 114 5.59 5.34 -4.36
C ASN A 114 7.07 5.36 -4.74
N SER A 115 7.74 6.50 -4.55
CA SER A 115 9.18 6.64 -4.84
C SER A 115 10.08 6.35 -3.64
N SER A 116 9.53 6.00 -2.46
CA SER A 116 10.33 5.77 -1.26
C SER A 116 10.87 4.33 -1.20
N PRO A 117 12.13 4.13 -0.79
CA PRO A 117 12.67 2.80 -0.54
C PRO A 117 11.79 2.01 0.45
N GLY A 118 11.63 0.71 0.21
CA GLY A 118 10.81 -0.16 1.06
C GLY A 118 9.30 -0.10 0.78
N TYR A 119 8.82 0.83 -0.05
CA TYR A 119 7.43 0.80 -0.53
C TYR A 119 7.20 -0.40 -1.45
N VAL A 120 6.08 -1.10 -1.23
CA VAL A 120 5.63 -2.19 -2.09
C VAL A 120 4.38 -1.76 -2.86
N ASP A 121 4.35 -2.08 -4.16
CA ASP A 121 3.26 -1.68 -5.03
C ASP A 121 1.91 -2.23 -4.56
N GLY A 122 0.87 -1.39 -4.62
CA GLY A 122 -0.46 -1.68 -4.07
C GLY A 122 -0.64 -1.31 -2.59
N GLN A 123 0.42 -0.93 -1.87
CA GLN A 123 0.28 -0.44 -0.49
C GLN A 123 -0.26 0.99 -0.44
N SER A 124 -1.06 1.29 0.56
CA SER A 124 -1.59 2.64 0.79
C SER A 124 -1.00 3.28 2.05
N PHE A 125 -0.81 4.60 2.02
CA PHE A 125 -0.41 5.39 3.18
C PHE A 125 -1.61 5.92 3.96
N PHE A 126 -2.66 6.33 3.24
CA PHE A 126 -3.92 6.76 3.81
C PHE A 126 -4.97 5.68 3.62
N GLU A 127 -5.86 5.55 4.58
CA GLU A 127 -7.14 4.90 4.33
C GLU A 127 -8.11 5.93 3.79
N GLN A 128 -8.85 5.56 2.75
CA GLN A 128 -9.80 6.43 2.07
C GLN A 128 -11.09 5.70 1.76
N GLU A 129 -12.21 6.40 1.91
CA GLU A 129 -13.54 5.88 1.61
C GLU A 129 -14.36 7.01 0.97
N TRP A 130 -15.30 6.67 0.09
CA TRP A 130 -16.26 7.64 -0.42
C TRP A 130 -17.38 7.85 0.61
N ASP A 131 -17.61 9.09 1.00
CA ASP A 131 -18.72 9.51 1.84
C ASP A 131 -19.87 9.99 0.95
N TYR A 132 -20.89 9.14 0.80
CA TYR A 132 -22.07 9.41 -0.02
C TYR A 132 -22.95 10.54 0.53
N GLU A 133 -22.96 10.75 1.86
CA GLU A 133 -23.75 11.82 2.47
C GLU A 133 -23.14 13.19 2.18
N ASN A 134 -21.81 13.27 2.21
CA ASN A 134 -21.08 14.50 2.00
C ASN A 134 -20.57 14.70 0.56
N ASP A 135 -20.84 13.76 -0.36
CA ASP A 135 -20.36 13.76 -1.75
C ASP A 135 -18.85 14.03 -1.86
N CYS A 136 -18.06 13.39 -0.98
CA CYS A 136 -16.62 13.59 -0.95
C CYS A 136 -15.87 12.38 -0.37
N HIS A 137 -14.56 12.32 -0.53
CA HIS A 137 -13.76 11.31 0.18
C HIS A 137 -13.57 11.67 1.65
N LYS A 138 -13.48 10.66 2.50
CA LYS A 138 -12.99 10.78 3.88
C LYS A 138 -11.67 10.00 4.02
N TYR A 139 -10.80 10.48 4.90
CA TYR A 139 -9.45 9.97 5.09
C TYR A 139 -9.15 9.71 6.57
N ARG A 140 -8.33 8.70 6.85
CA ARG A 140 -7.71 8.49 8.17
C ARG A 140 -6.34 7.85 8.02
N LEU A 141 -5.60 7.79 9.13
CA LEU A 141 -4.31 7.10 9.19
C LEU A 141 -4.53 5.66 9.72
N PRO A 142 -4.09 4.63 8.98
CA PRO A 142 -3.99 3.27 9.52
C PRO A 142 -3.13 3.24 10.78
N GLY A 143 -3.38 2.31 11.70
CA GLY A 143 -2.73 2.27 13.03
C GLY A 143 -1.19 2.33 12.98
N GLN A 144 -0.58 1.54 12.10
CA GLN A 144 0.87 1.54 11.86
C GLN A 144 1.40 2.87 11.29
N VAL A 145 0.63 3.55 10.45
CA VAL A 145 1.01 4.86 9.89
C VAL A 145 0.86 5.94 10.96
N LEU A 146 -0.20 5.87 11.78
CA LEU A 146 -0.41 6.78 12.91
C LEU A 146 0.75 6.69 13.92
N ALA A 147 1.24 5.48 14.23
CA ALA A 147 2.41 5.27 15.06
C ALA A 147 3.65 5.94 14.47
N ALA A 148 3.90 5.76 13.17
CA ALA A 148 5.00 6.39 12.46
C ALA A 148 4.93 7.93 12.47
N VAL A 149 3.73 8.51 12.30
CA VAL A 149 3.51 9.97 12.37
C VAL A 149 3.85 10.51 13.76
N LYS A 150 3.37 9.84 14.82
CA LYS A 150 3.71 10.19 16.21
C LYS A 150 5.22 10.10 16.46
N ARG A 151 5.86 9.01 16.03
CA ARG A 151 7.31 8.79 16.13
C ARG A 151 8.09 9.87 15.37
N ALA A 152 7.56 10.35 14.24
CA ALA A 152 8.19 11.40 13.46
C ALA A 152 8.14 12.80 14.11
N GLY A 153 7.37 12.97 15.19
CA GLY A 153 7.17 14.25 15.87
C GLY A 153 6.31 15.22 15.06
N ILE A 154 5.43 14.68 14.21
CA ILE A 154 4.43 15.43 13.45
C ILE A 154 3.15 15.43 14.25
#